data_AF-A0A660VLP0-F1
#
_entry.id   AF-A0A660VLP0-F1
#
_cell.length_a   1.000
_cell.length_b   1.000
_cell.length_c   1.000
_cell.angle_alpha   90.00
_cell.angle_beta   90.00
_cell.angle_gamma   90.00
#
_symmetry.space_group_name_H-M   'P 1'
#
loop_
_entity.id
_entity.type
_entity.pdbx_description
1 polymer ?
#
loop_
_entity_poly.entity_id
_entity_poly.type
_entity_poly.pdbx_seq_one_letter_code
_entity_poly.pdbx_strand_id
1 'polypeptide(L)' 'MPRSSRRIAAVRFPGIHRVMEEMRALAASGADVISLAQAVPDLSPPSPLIERAAAALRRPETHLYTPDPGLPALREGI' A
#
# COMPACT_ATOMS: atom_id res chain seq x y z
N MET A 1 -17.79 -2.01 25.72
CA MET A 1 -16.76 -1.81 24.67
C MET A 1 -15.53 -2.62 25.06
N PRO A 2 -14.98 -3.51 24.20
CA PRO A 2 -13.80 -4.26 24.57
C PRO A 2 -12.61 -3.30 24.69
N ARG A 3 -11.87 -3.37 25.81
CA ARG A 3 -10.64 -2.60 25.98
C ARG A 3 -9.60 -3.16 25.01
N SER A 4 -9.00 -2.27 24.24
CA SER A 4 -7.87 -2.60 23.38
C SER A 4 -6.69 -3.12 24.24
N SER A 5 -5.88 -4.04 23.70
CA SER A 5 -4.73 -4.60 24.43
C SER A 5 -3.70 -3.51 24.76
N ARG A 6 -2.89 -3.72 25.81
CA ARG A 6 -1.83 -2.76 26.17
C ARG A 6 -0.83 -2.53 25.02
N ARG A 7 -0.56 -3.55 24.21
CA ARG A 7 0.37 -3.43 23.08
C ARG A 7 -0.16 -2.50 22.00
N ILE A 8 -1.42 -2.66 21.59
CA ILE A 8 -2.00 -1.79 20.56
C ILE A 8 -2.20 -0.36 21.09
N ALA A 9 -2.56 -0.22 22.37
CA ALA A 9 -2.70 1.10 23.00
C ALA A 9 -1.38 1.87 23.12
N ALA A 10 -0.23 1.18 23.07
CA ALA A 10 1.09 1.79 23.13
C ALA A 10 1.63 2.22 21.75
N VAL A 11 0.97 1.85 20.65
CA VAL A 11 1.40 2.23 19.30
C VAL A 11 1.15 3.72 19.09
N ARG A 12 2.22 4.47 18.78
CA ARG A 12 2.13 5.87 18.41
C ARG A 12 1.89 5.98 16.91
N PHE A 13 0.99 6.87 16.51
CA PHE A 13 0.83 7.19 15.09
C PHE A 13 2.10 7.85 14.54
N PRO A 14 2.50 7.51 13.30
CA PRO A 14 3.65 8.14 12.67
C PRO A 14 3.35 9.61 12.37
N GLY A 15 4.36 10.48 12.49
CA GLY A 15 4.20 11.93 12.31
C GLY A 15 3.65 12.34 10.94
N ILE A 16 3.92 11.54 9.90
CA ILE A 16 3.39 11.73 8.54
C ILE A 16 1.86 11.74 8.50
N HIS A 17 1.19 11.02 9.40
CA HIS A 17 -0.27 10.98 9.45
C HIS A 17 -0.86 12.38 9.67
N ARG A 18 -0.29 13.13 10.62
CA ARG A 18 -0.73 14.48 10.95
C ARG A 18 -0.53 15.44 9.78
N VAL A 19 0.64 15.38 9.14
CA VAL A 19 0.95 16.22 7.96
C VAL A 19 -0.05 15.95 6.84
N MET A 20 -0.34 14.67 6.55
CA MET A 20 -1.32 14.30 5.53
C MET A 20 -2.75 14.74 5.86
N GLU A 21 -3.11 14.78 7.15
CA GLU A 21 -4.42 15.27 7.60
C GLU A 21 -4.56 16.79 7.41
N GLU A 22 -3.56 17.56 7.83
CA GLU A 22 -3.51 19.01 7.63
C GLU A 22 -3.53 19.37 6.13
N MET A 23 -2.77 18.64 5.30
CA MET A 23 -2.77 18.83 3.85
C MET A 23 -4.14 18.56 3.22
N ARG A 24 -4.84 17.47 3.63
CA ARG A 24 -6.20 17.19 3.15
C ARG A 24 -7.19 18.27 3.56
N ALA A 25 -7.09 18.79 4.78
CA ALA A 25 -7.94 19.86 5.27
C ALA A 25 -7.72 21.17 4.47
N LEU A 26 -6.46 21.51 4.18
CA LEU A 26 -6.11 22.66 3.34
C LEU A 26 -6.67 22.51 1.92
N ALA A 27 -6.48 21.35 1.29
CA ALA A 27 -7.04 21.08 -0.04
C ALA A 27 -8.57 21.16 -0.05
N ALA A 28 -9.24 20.62 0.97
CA ALA A 28 -10.70 20.68 1.11
C ALA A 28 -11.22 22.11 1.33
N SER A 29 -10.38 23.02 1.86
CA SER A 29 -10.70 24.44 2.00
C SER A 29 -10.59 25.23 0.69
N GLY A 30 -10.15 24.59 -0.41
CA GLY A 30 -9.94 25.21 -1.71
C GLY A 30 -8.54 25.79 -1.92
N ALA A 31 -7.60 25.55 -0.99
CA ALA A 31 -6.21 25.94 -1.18
C ALA A 31 -5.53 25.07 -2.24
N ASP A 32 -4.64 25.68 -3.03
CA ASP A 32 -3.72 24.95 -3.90
C ASP A 32 -2.56 24.37 -3.07
N VAL A 33 -2.49 23.04 -2.97
CA VAL A 33 -1.57 22.33 -2.07
C VAL A 33 -0.62 21.46 -2.87
N ILE A 34 0.68 21.78 -2.80
CA ILE A 34 1.75 20.97 -3.38
C ILE A 34 2.25 19.97 -2.33
N SER A 35 2.14 18.68 -2.62
CA SER A 35 2.63 17.60 -1.75
C SER A 35 4.08 17.26 -2.03
N LEU A 36 4.97 17.56 -1.07
CA LEU A 36 6.34 17.04 -1.05
C LEU A 36 6.51 15.85 -0.08
N ALA A 37 5.42 15.44 0.56
CA ALA A 37 5.39 14.39 1.57
C ALA A 37 5.12 12.99 0.98
N GLN A 38 4.97 12.90 -0.35
CA GLN A 38 4.64 11.66 -1.03
C GLN A 38 5.84 10.71 -1.05
N ALA A 39 5.67 9.53 -0.46
CA ALA A 39 6.70 8.49 -0.39
C ALA A 39 6.63 7.47 -1.55
N VAL A 40 5.62 7.57 -2.42
CA VAL A 40 5.45 6.69 -3.58
C VAL A 40 5.86 7.41 -4.86
N PRO A 41 6.58 6.75 -5.78
CA PRO A 41 6.89 7.33 -7.08
C PRO A 41 5.60 7.65 -7.86
N ASP A 42 5.60 8.76 -8.59
CA ASP A 42 4.49 9.14 -9.49
C ASP A 42 4.42 8.28 -10.78
N LEU A 43 5.35 7.34 -10.92
CA LEU A 43 5.45 6.49 -12.10
C LEU A 43 4.47 5.32 -12.00
N SER A 44 3.68 5.14 -13.07
CA SER A 44 2.92 3.91 -13.24
C SER A 44 3.86 2.71 -13.38
N PRO A 45 3.44 1.52 -12.92
CA PRO A 45 4.18 0.30 -13.21
C PRO A 45 4.38 0.11 -14.72
N PRO A 46 5.49 -0.51 -15.19
CA PRO A 46 5.70 -0.75 -16.61
C PRO A 46 4.55 -1.55 -17.23
N SER A 47 4.11 -1.18 -18.44
CA SER A 47 3.00 -1.88 -19.13
C SER A 47 3.18 -3.40 -19.20
N PRO A 48 4.37 -3.95 -19.49
CA PRO A 48 4.56 -5.41 -19.51
C PRO A 48 4.26 -6.09 -18.17
N LEU A 49 4.47 -5.40 -17.04
CA LEU A 49 4.14 -5.92 -15.72
C LEU A 49 2.62 -5.95 -15.50
N ILE A 50 1.93 -4.87 -15.87
CA ILE A 50 0.48 -4.75 -15.78
C ILE A 50 -0.20 -5.86 -16.59
N GLU A 51 0.24 -6.07 -17.84
CA GLU A 51 -0.31 -7.11 -18.72
C GLU A 51 -0.08 -8.53 -18.16
N ARG A 52 1.11 -8.81 -17.62
CA ARG A 52 1.42 -10.10 -16.98
C ARG A 52 0.55 -10.34 -15.75
N ALA A 53 0.36 -9.33 -14.91
CA ALA A 53 -0.51 -9.41 -13.73
C ALA A 53 -1.97 -9.67 -14.13
N ALA A 54 -2.49 -8.94 -15.12
CA ALA A 54 -3.84 -9.12 -15.64
C ALA A 54 -4.05 -10.52 -16.24
N ALA A 55 -3.08 -11.03 -16.98
CA ALA A 55 -3.12 -12.39 -17.53
C ALA A 55 -3.06 -13.47 -16.44
N ALA A 56 -2.27 -13.25 -15.38
CA ALA A 56 -2.18 -14.17 -14.25
C ALA A 56 -3.53 -14.29 -13.51
N LEU A 57 -4.23 -13.17 -13.27
CA LEU A 57 -5.53 -13.16 -12.58
C LEU A 57 -6.62 -13.99 -13.26
N ARG A 58 -6.50 -14.26 -14.56
CA ARG A 58 -7.44 -15.11 -15.32
C ARG A 58 -7.24 -16.61 -15.09
N ARG A 59 -6.15 -17.01 -14.43
CA ARG A 59 -5.77 -18.41 -14.22
C ARG A 59 -6.30 -18.89 -12.85
N PRO A 60 -7.19 -19.89 -12.78
CA PRO A 60 -7.78 -20.34 -11.52
C PRO A 60 -6.75 -20.72 -10.44
N GLU A 61 -5.57 -21.20 -10.85
CA GLU A 61 -4.51 -21.61 -9.94
C GLU A 61 -3.94 -20.43 -9.13
N THR A 62 -4.08 -19.19 -9.63
CA THR A 62 -3.62 -17.98 -8.92
C THR A 62 -4.52 -17.57 -7.76
N HIS A 63 -5.69 -18.20 -7.61
CA HIS A 63 -6.63 -17.91 -6.53
C HIS A 63 -6.48 -18.91 -5.37
N LEU A 64 -5.61 -19.90 -5.52
CA LEU A 64 -5.32 -20.91 -4.51
C LEU A 64 -4.25 -20.42 -3.53
N TYR A 65 -4.23 -21.02 -2.34
CA TYR A 65 -3.17 -20.77 -1.38
C TYR A 65 -1.80 -21.12 -1.96
N THR A 66 -0.85 -20.24 -1.70
CA THR A 66 0.57 -20.45 -1.96
C THR A 66 1.25 -21.04 -0.72
N PRO A 67 2.45 -21.62 -0.84
CA PRO A 67 3.26 -21.93 0.32
C PRO A 67 3.50 -20.67 1.18
N ASP A 68 3.60 -20.84 2.50
CA ASP A 68 3.90 -19.77 3.46
C ASP A 68 5.10 -18.87 3.06
N PRO A 69 6.23 -19.41 2.54
CA PRO A 69 7.34 -18.56 2.11
C PRO A 69 7.12 -17.88 0.76
N GLY A 70 5.99 -18.11 0.08
CA GLY A 70 5.69 -17.63 -1.26
C GLY A 70 5.95 -18.67 -2.37
N LEU A 71 5.62 -18.30 -3.60
CA LEU A 71 5.78 -19.14 -4.79
C LEU A 71 7.26 -19.48 -5.04
N PRO A 72 7.63 -20.75 -5.32
CA PRO A 72 9.02 -21.14 -5.60
C PRO A 72 9.66 -20.32 -6.73
N ALA A 73 8.95 -20.16 -7.85
CA ALA A 73 9.43 -19.38 -9.00
C ALA A 73 9.68 -17.90 -8.67
N LEU A 74 8.94 -17.32 -7.71
CA LEU A 74 9.20 -15.96 -7.25
C LEU A 74 10.46 -15.90 -6.38
N ARG A 75 10.66 -16.90 -5.51
CA ARG A 75 11.82 -16.97 -4.60
C ARG A 75 13.13 -17.19 -5.34
N GLU A 76 13.11 -17.93 -6.44
CA GLU A 76 14.29 -18.14 -7.30
C GLU A 76 14.66 -16.91 -8.12
N GLY A 77 13.72 -15.97 -8.31
CA GLY A 77 13.92 -14.76 -9.11
C GLY A 77 14.26 -13.50 -8.31
N ILE A 78 14.40 -13.60 -6.98
CA ILE A 78 14.82 -12.54 -6.05
C ILE A 78 16.28 -12.80 -5.65
#